data_AF-A0AA90NNT4-F1
#
_entry.id   AF-A0AA90NNT4-F1
#
_cell.length_a   1.000
_cell.length_b   1.000
_cell.length_c   1.000
_cell.angle_alpha   90.00
_cell.angle_beta   90.00
_cell.angle_gamma   90.00
#
_symmetry.space_group_name_H-M   'P 1'
#
loop_
_entity.id
_entity.type
_entity.pdbx_description
1 polymer ?
#
loop_
_entity_poly.entity_id
_entity_poly.type
_entity_poly.pdbx_seq_one_letter_code
_entity_poly.pdbx_strand_id
1 'polypeptide(L)'
;MDTNAQNTMVIIYQHVEIFFSMLDNYGNTKNNDSSFPLAAYQAVISAYIKREDLSKQDENRINNALSISNLQDCCLISFYDEASGQFELKKHIIDGIRNLDSRRIRELGQPDLDNIYLQLKTVHDYFIPQSGLYDKESYEFAENMATLKDILQDSLTKMDHNVRALEGSSKRLADILDDHDFNMMVVTDQVSSALKEVIRISKRNIRPTLIFLNERSMTSDSSAMRLIRELKEQFQKDGLYKVATNVGNIEMKLLSYSQVILETRRRMNRYVEMNRKSRALYNAIEKKWNELYGLVVDRLDTKLTGKHVPAGHPVFDPAKEFLGITTWTSTSAGLIEMPEYAGTEYRDEYIRDQLEQVEAIKTKKRKLGKQRLTTQERIKDKKHLEKLIKVMGSYAIDEFKPDLYFAVHTYLKSKLPGYMLTDLFEGVNLITITNKDKSEDQIRLDKGIYVVPTLSRGEIIHNKQKLSYVVRKQVQQS
;
A
#
# COMPACT_ATOMS: atom_id res chain seq x y z
N MET A 1 45.13 18.10 9.41
CA MET A 1 45.62 17.29 8.27
C MET A 1 44.67 17.58 7.14
N ASP A 2 45.13 18.31 6.13
CA ASP A 2 44.27 18.68 5.00
C ASP A 2 43.96 17.41 4.20
N THR A 3 42.69 17.22 3.90
CA THR A 3 42.18 16.00 3.28
C THR A 3 42.01 16.29 1.81
N ASN A 4 42.62 15.48 0.92
CA ASN A 4 42.50 15.71 -0.51
C ASN A 4 41.03 15.64 -1.00
N ALA A 5 40.74 16.23 -2.16
CA ALA A 5 39.37 16.32 -2.69
C ALA A 5 38.66 14.96 -2.82
N GLN A 6 39.40 13.90 -3.16
CA GLN A 6 38.86 12.54 -3.28
C GLN A 6 38.37 12.01 -1.92
N ASN A 7 39.20 12.10 -0.89
CA ASN A 7 38.85 11.64 0.46
C ASN A 7 37.73 12.50 1.06
N THR A 8 37.74 13.80 0.78
CA THR A 8 36.66 14.70 1.19
C THR A 8 35.32 14.31 0.55
N MET A 9 35.31 14.00 -0.76
CA MET A 9 34.11 13.50 -1.44
C MET A 9 33.63 12.15 -0.90
N VAL A 10 34.56 11.23 -0.58
CA VAL A 10 34.22 9.95 0.06
C VAL A 10 33.53 10.19 1.41
N ILE A 11 34.03 11.13 2.21
CA ILE A 11 33.46 11.47 3.52
C ILE A 11 32.08 12.14 3.36
N ILE A 12 31.90 13.02 2.36
CA ILE A 12 30.59 13.60 2.01
C ILE A 12 29.56 12.50 1.73
N TYR A 13 29.92 11.48 0.95
CA TYR A 13 29.00 10.40 0.62
C TYR A 13 28.79 9.39 1.75
N GLN A 14 29.81 9.13 2.57
CA GLN A 14 29.68 8.29 3.77
C GLN A 14 28.74 8.90 4.81
N HIS A 15 28.75 10.22 4.94
CA HIS A 15 27.94 10.98 5.91
C HIS A 15 26.96 11.93 5.20
N VAL A 16 26.33 11.45 4.14
CA VAL A 16 25.43 12.24 3.29
C VAL A 16 24.24 12.84 4.05
N GLU A 17 23.87 12.23 5.18
CA GLU A 17 22.79 12.70 6.06
C GLU A 17 22.98 14.13 6.58
N ILE A 18 24.24 14.56 6.77
CA ILE A 18 24.58 15.94 7.14
C ILE A 18 24.02 16.89 6.07
N PHE A 19 24.27 16.59 4.80
CA PHE A 19 23.83 17.40 3.68
C PHE A 19 22.34 17.24 3.38
N PHE A 20 21.75 16.08 3.65
CA PHE A 20 20.29 15.93 3.63
C PHE A 20 19.59 16.82 4.65
N SER A 21 20.10 16.88 5.88
CA SER A 21 19.57 17.77 6.91
C SER A 21 19.72 19.24 6.51
N MET A 22 20.85 19.61 5.90
CA MET A 22 21.05 20.96 5.35
C MET A 22 20.06 21.29 4.24
N LEU A 23 19.83 20.37 3.30
CA LEU A 23 18.90 20.55 2.18
C LEU A 23 17.44 20.67 2.65
N ASP A 24 17.03 19.87 3.64
CA ASP A 24 15.65 19.83 4.11
C ASP A 24 15.30 21.08 4.94
N ASN A 25 16.24 21.58 5.74
CA ASN A 25 16.00 22.69 6.68
C ASN A 25 16.41 24.07 6.14
N TYR A 26 17.42 24.12 5.27
CA TYR A 26 18.06 25.37 4.82
C TYR A 26 18.19 25.47 3.30
N GLY A 27 17.87 24.40 2.55
CA GLY A 27 17.77 24.46 1.10
C GLY A 27 16.57 25.31 0.69
N ASN A 28 16.81 26.55 0.30
CA ASN A 28 15.74 27.48 -0.03
C ASN A 28 15.07 27.06 -1.37
N THR A 29 14.01 26.26 -1.30
CA THR A 29 13.37 25.60 -2.46
C THR A 29 12.67 26.55 -3.46
N LYS A 30 12.68 27.86 -3.24
CA LYS A 30 11.92 28.84 -4.05
C LYS A 30 12.74 29.59 -5.08
N ASN A 31 14.02 29.84 -4.82
CA ASN A 31 14.96 30.47 -5.74
C ASN A 31 16.18 29.54 -5.78
N ASN A 32 16.76 29.27 -6.93
CA ASN A 32 17.95 28.40 -7.10
C ASN A 32 19.21 28.84 -6.31
N ASP A 33 19.09 29.73 -5.32
CA ASP A 33 20.14 30.07 -4.37
C ASP A 33 20.42 28.85 -3.50
N SER A 34 21.53 28.19 -3.81
CA SER A 34 22.03 27.02 -3.08
C SER A 34 22.91 27.43 -1.91
N SER A 35 22.68 28.62 -1.35
CA SER A 35 23.48 29.19 -0.27
C SER A 35 23.03 28.64 1.08
N PHE A 36 24.01 28.28 1.89
CA PHE A 36 23.83 27.71 3.21
C PHE A 36 24.47 28.60 4.28
N PRO A 37 23.78 28.87 5.40
CA PRO A 37 24.36 29.58 6.52
C PRO A 37 25.41 28.70 7.21
N LEU A 38 26.62 29.24 7.39
CA LEU A 38 27.75 28.57 8.01
C LEU A 38 27.45 28.11 9.44
N ALA A 39 26.81 28.96 10.24
CA ALA A 39 26.44 28.62 11.62
C ALA A 39 25.49 27.42 11.68
N ALA A 40 24.54 27.32 10.74
CA ALA A 40 23.65 26.18 10.66
C ALA A 40 24.40 24.91 10.22
N TYR A 41 25.30 25.03 9.25
CA TYR A 41 26.13 23.92 8.80
C TYR A 41 26.98 23.31 9.93
N GLN A 42 27.66 24.17 10.70
CA GLN A 42 28.44 23.73 11.87
C GLN A 42 27.56 23.10 12.96
N ALA A 43 26.36 23.64 13.18
CA ALA A 43 25.40 23.06 14.12
C ALA A 43 24.92 21.68 13.67
N VAL A 44 24.63 21.49 12.38
CA VAL A 44 24.20 20.19 11.82
C VAL A 44 25.32 19.15 11.91
N ILE A 45 26.56 19.51 11.58
CA ILE A 45 27.72 18.61 11.78
C ILE A 45 27.85 18.21 13.24
N SER A 46 27.83 19.18 14.15
CA SER A 46 27.98 18.93 15.58
C SER A 46 26.86 18.06 16.14
N ALA A 47 25.63 18.27 15.69
CA ALA A 47 24.48 17.46 16.09
C ALA A 47 24.58 16.03 15.53
N TYR A 48 25.01 15.88 14.28
CA TYR A 48 25.22 14.57 13.65
C TYR A 48 26.28 13.75 14.39
N ILE A 49 27.46 14.34 14.65
CA ILE A 49 28.55 13.66 15.36
C ILE A 49 28.10 13.21 16.76
N LYS A 50 27.35 14.06 17.48
CA LYS A 50 26.80 13.71 18.80
C LYS A 50 25.76 12.59 18.75
N ARG A 51 24.98 12.51 17.67
CA ARG A 51 23.92 11.50 17.51
C ARG A 51 24.47 10.12 17.19
N GLU A 52 25.50 10.06 16.35
CA GLU A 52 26.09 8.80 15.87
C GLU A 52 27.10 8.17 16.85
N ASP A 53 27.39 8.82 17.98
CA ASP A 53 28.33 8.35 19.03
C ASP A 53 29.67 7.87 18.45
N LEU A 54 30.26 8.69 17.56
CA LEU A 54 31.45 8.33 16.80
C LEU A 54 32.73 8.35 17.65
N SER A 55 33.74 7.60 17.21
CA SER A 55 35.06 7.65 17.82
C SER A 55 35.68 9.05 17.69
N LYS A 56 36.51 9.47 18.67
CA LYS A 56 37.23 10.75 18.59
C LYS A 56 38.10 10.89 17.32
N GLN A 57 38.54 9.76 16.76
CA GLN A 57 39.31 9.76 15.51
C GLN A 57 38.41 10.06 14.31
N ASP A 58 37.22 9.48 14.25
CA ASP A 58 36.24 9.71 13.18
C ASP A 58 35.63 11.11 13.26
N GLU A 59 35.34 11.61 14.47
CA GLU A 59 34.94 13.00 14.70
C GLU A 59 35.96 13.99 14.11
N ASN A 60 37.23 13.82 14.45
CA ASN A 60 38.29 14.66 13.92
C ASN A 60 38.43 14.53 12.40
N ARG A 61 38.25 13.32 11.85
CA ARG A 61 38.30 13.08 10.41
C ARG A 61 37.16 13.79 9.68
N ILE A 62 35.93 13.70 10.19
CA ILE A 62 34.75 14.37 9.62
C ILE A 62 34.91 15.89 9.73
N ASN A 63 35.27 16.41 10.90
CA ASN A 63 35.45 17.86 11.12
C ASN A 63 36.54 18.45 10.22
N ASN A 64 37.66 17.75 10.04
CA ASN A 64 38.73 18.21 9.16
C ASN A 64 38.29 18.19 7.69
N ALA A 65 37.72 17.07 7.22
CA ALA A 65 37.32 16.94 5.83
C ALA A 65 36.16 17.86 5.44
N LEU A 66 35.17 18.04 6.31
CA LEU A 66 33.99 18.86 6.07
C LEU A 66 34.13 20.31 6.58
N SER A 67 35.34 20.72 6.98
CA SER A 67 35.61 22.13 7.30
C SER A 67 35.49 23.01 6.05
N ILE A 68 35.00 24.23 6.19
CA ILE A 68 34.85 25.15 5.04
C ILE A 68 36.18 25.43 4.35
N SER A 69 37.27 25.59 5.11
CA SER A 69 38.60 25.77 4.55
C SER A 69 38.98 24.57 3.67
N ASN A 70 38.80 23.34 4.16
CA ASN A 70 39.10 22.15 3.37
C ASN A 70 38.17 21.99 2.16
N LEU A 71 36.89 22.33 2.29
CA LEU A 71 35.95 22.34 1.15
C LEU A 71 36.33 23.39 0.10
N GLN A 72 36.88 24.53 0.51
CA GLN A 72 37.42 25.58 -0.35
C GLN A 72 38.70 25.13 -1.06
N ASP A 73 39.64 24.57 -0.31
CA ASP A 73 40.91 24.05 -0.81
C ASP A 73 40.72 22.89 -1.80
N CYS A 74 39.69 22.06 -1.56
CA CYS A 74 39.28 20.99 -2.47
C CYS A 74 38.44 21.49 -3.67
N CYS A 75 38.18 22.79 -3.77
CA CYS A 75 37.33 23.40 -4.78
C CYS A 75 35.93 22.77 -4.86
N LEU A 76 35.32 22.46 -3.72
CA LEU A 76 33.98 21.86 -3.62
C LEU A 76 32.88 22.92 -3.37
N ILE A 77 33.27 24.13 -2.98
CA ILE A 77 32.38 25.29 -2.91
C ILE A 77 32.51 26.17 -4.16
N SER A 78 31.41 26.78 -4.60
CA SER A 78 31.38 27.82 -5.63
C SER A 78 31.60 29.21 -5.04
N PHE A 79 31.17 29.44 -3.81
CA PHE A 79 31.21 30.74 -3.15
C PHE A 79 31.33 30.59 -1.63
N TYR A 80 32.05 31.51 -1.01
CA TYR A 80 32.08 31.70 0.45
C TYR A 80 32.19 33.20 0.74
N ASP A 81 31.28 33.70 1.57
CA ASP A 81 31.31 35.05 2.08
C ASP A 81 31.39 35.02 3.61
N GLU A 82 32.54 35.43 4.11
CA GLU A 82 32.85 35.48 5.54
C GLU A 82 32.01 36.54 6.26
N ALA A 83 31.63 37.63 5.58
CA ALA A 83 30.86 38.72 6.19
C ALA A 83 29.38 38.36 6.35
N SER A 84 28.77 37.69 5.37
CA SER A 84 27.40 37.19 5.49
C SER A 84 27.29 35.82 6.17
N GLY A 85 28.43 35.12 6.34
CA GLY A 85 28.48 33.77 6.89
C GLY A 85 27.75 32.76 6.01
N GLN A 86 27.79 32.94 4.69
CA GLN A 86 27.12 32.08 3.72
C GLN A 86 28.15 31.39 2.84
N PHE A 87 27.87 30.14 2.45
CA PHE A 87 28.65 29.43 1.45
C PHE A 87 27.73 28.69 0.48
N GLU A 88 28.23 28.40 -0.71
CA GLU A 88 27.52 27.65 -1.73
C GLU A 88 28.36 26.46 -2.18
N LEU A 89 27.77 25.26 -2.16
CA LEU A 89 28.42 24.07 -2.72
C LEU A 89 28.31 24.11 -4.25
N LYS A 90 29.31 23.56 -4.94
CA LYS A 90 29.23 23.44 -6.39
C LYS A 90 28.00 22.63 -6.79
N LYS A 91 27.30 23.12 -7.81
CA LYS A 91 26.04 22.54 -8.32
C LYS A 91 26.10 21.03 -8.55
N HIS A 92 27.16 20.50 -9.15
CA HIS A 92 27.29 19.07 -9.42
C HIS A 92 27.38 18.21 -8.15
N ILE A 93 27.89 18.75 -7.04
CA ILE A 93 27.93 18.06 -5.74
C ILE A 93 26.54 18.01 -5.15
N ILE A 94 25.83 19.14 -5.16
CA ILE A 94 24.44 19.23 -4.69
C ILE A 94 23.55 18.29 -5.50
N ASP A 95 23.66 18.32 -6.83
CA ASP A 95 22.90 17.44 -7.71
C ASP A 95 23.27 15.97 -7.47
N GLY A 96 24.55 15.66 -7.27
CA GLY A 96 25.01 14.32 -6.89
C GLY A 96 24.43 13.83 -5.56
N ILE A 97 24.39 14.68 -4.53
CA ILE A 97 23.79 14.38 -3.23
C ILE A 97 22.27 14.21 -3.37
N ARG A 98 21.58 15.12 -4.07
CA ARG A 98 20.13 15.00 -4.31
C ARG A 98 19.76 13.72 -5.04
N ASN A 99 20.59 13.28 -5.98
CA ASN A 99 20.38 12.04 -6.72
C ASN A 99 20.49 10.76 -5.88
N LEU A 100 21.09 10.83 -4.67
CA LEU A 100 21.12 9.70 -3.75
C LEU A 100 19.78 9.44 -3.05
N ASP A 101 18.91 10.46 -2.94
CA ASP A 101 17.54 10.27 -2.45
C ASP A 101 16.53 10.92 -3.39
N SER A 102 15.77 10.05 -4.07
CA SER A 102 14.62 10.39 -4.92
C SER A 102 13.65 11.42 -4.32
N ARG A 103 13.52 11.49 -2.98
CA ARG A 103 12.64 12.43 -2.27
C ARG A 103 13.11 13.90 -2.37
N ARG A 104 14.39 14.12 -2.68
CA ARG A 104 15.04 15.45 -2.70
C ARG A 104 15.37 15.92 -4.11
N ILE A 105 15.01 15.16 -5.13
CA ILE A 105 15.15 15.55 -6.53
C ILE A 105 14.05 16.57 -6.86
N ARG A 106 14.42 17.68 -7.50
CA ARG A 106 13.48 18.69 -7.98
C ARG A 106 12.69 18.15 -9.17
N GLU A 107 11.37 18.24 -9.12
CA GLU A 107 10.53 17.90 -10.28
C GLU A 107 10.66 18.95 -11.40
N LEU A 108 10.54 18.51 -12.65
CA LEU A 108 10.46 19.40 -13.82
C LEU A 108 9.17 20.20 -13.78
N GLY A 109 9.28 21.52 -13.94
CA GLY A 109 8.15 22.41 -14.13
C GLY A 109 7.91 22.73 -15.59
N GLN A 110 6.84 23.48 -15.88
CA GLN A 110 6.57 24.00 -17.22
C GLN A 110 7.76 24.75 -17.85
N PRO A 111 8.49 25.65 -17.14
CA PRO A 111 9.60 26.38 -17.76
C PRO A 111 10.75 25.47 -18.22
N ASP A 112 11.01 24.39 -17.47
CA ASP A 112 12.05 23.42 -17.85
C ASP A 112 11.64 22.66 -19.13
N LEU A 113 10.36 22.29 -19.24
CA LEU A 113 9.80 21.61 -20.40
C LEU A 113 9.75 22.52 -21.64
N ASP A 114 9.41 23.80 -21.46
CA ASP A 114 9.41 24.80 -22.53
C ASP A 114 10.84 25.02 -23.08
N ASN A 115 11.85 25.02 -22.21
CA ASN A 115 13.25 25.11 -22.63
C ASN A 115 13.67 23.89 -23.47
N ILE A 116 13.33 22.67 -23.02
CA ILE A 116 13.59 21.45 -23.80
C ILE A 116 12.90 21.52 -25.17
N TYR A 117 11.64 21.97 -25.19
CA TYR A 117 10.89 22.15 -26.42
C TYR A 117 11.57 23.13 -27.38
N LEU A 118 12.00 24.30 -26.89
CA LEU A 118 12.69 25.30 -27.70
C LEU A 118 13.99 24.75 -28.28
N GLN A 119 14.78 24.04 -27.49
CA GLN A 119 16.03 23.40 -27.94
C GLN A 119 15.77 22.36 -29.04
N LEU A 120 14.78 21.49 -28.85
CA LEU A 120 14.37 20.51 -29.86
C LEU A 120 13.88 21.21 -31.13
N LYS A 121 13.12 22.29 -30.98
CA LYS A 121 12.60 23.07 -32.10
C LYS A 121 13.73 23.68 -32.94
N THR A 122 14.76 24.25 -32.31
CA THR A 122 15.90 24.83 -33.04
C THR A 122 16.55 23.82 -33.99
N VAL A 123 16.75 22.59 -33.52
CA VAL A 123 17.39 21.53 -34.33
C VAL A 123 16.41 20.93 -35.34
N HIS A 124 15.12 20.85 -35.00
CA HIS A 124 14.06 20.48 -35.93
C HIS A 124 13.94 21.44 -37.11
N ASP A 125 13.92 22.76 -36.83
CA ASP A 125 13.85 23.82 -37.82
C ASP A 125 15.09 23.84 -38.74
N TYR A 126 16.20 23.20 -38.35
CA TYR A 126 17.37 22.98 -39.21
C TYR A 126 17.19 21.76 -40.13
N PHE A 127 16.85 20.60 -39.57
CA PHE A 127 16.85 19.34 -40.33
C PHE A 127 15.64 19.17 -41.26
N ILE A 128 14.45 19.64 -40.86
CA ILE A 128 13.22 19.42 -41.63
C ILE A 128 13.20 20.18 -42.96
N PRO A 129 13.52 21.50 -43.03
CA PRO A 129 13.50 22.22 -44.30
C PRO A 129 14.50 21.68 -45.33
N GLN A 130 15.61 21.10 -44.87
CA GLN A 130 16.66 20.56 -45.74
C GLN A 130 16.26 19.24 -46.44
N SER A 131 15.25 18.53 -45.93
CA SER A 131 14.63 17.37 -46.59
C SER A 131 15.63 16.36 -47.21
N GLY A 132 16.69 16.01 -46.48
CA GLY A 132 17.68 15.03 -46.94
C GLY A 132 18.82 15.56 -47.81
N LEU A 133 18.77 16.82 -48.24
CA LEU A 133 19.83 17.49 -49.01
C LEU A 133 20.95 18.00 -48.09
N TYR A 134 21.47 17.10 -47.25
CA TYR A 134 22.55 17.40 -46.32
C TYR A 134 23.90 17.32 -47.00
N ASP A 135 24.72 18.36 -46.84
CA ASP A 135 26.15 18.20 -47.01
C ASP A 135 26.72 17.48 -45.78
N LYS A 136 26.92 16.16 -45.92
CA LYS A 136 27.39 15.30 -44.83
C LYS A 136 28.83 15.60 -44.41
N GLU A 137 29.60 16.30 -45.23
CA GLU A 137 30.97 16.72 -44.91
C GLU A 137 31.03 18.14 -44.36
N SER A 138 29.91 18.87 -44.36
CA SER A 138 29.83 20.19 -43.74
C SER A 138 29.97 20.10 -42.22
N TYR A 139 30.81 20.99 -41.69
CA TYR A 139 30.95 21.21 -40.24
C TYR A 139 29.59 21.53 -39.59
N GLU A 140 28.74 22.29 -40.27
CA GLU A 140 27.41 22.69 -39.77
C GLU A 140 26.48 21.49 -39.58
N PHE A 141 26.50 20.52 -40.50
CA PHE A 141 25.72 19.29 -40.35
C PHE A 141 26.21 18.45 -39.16
N ALA A 142 27.53 18.31 -39.02
CA ALA A 142 28.13 17.57 -37.91
C ALA A 142 27.82 18.19 -36.54
N GLU A 143 27.88 19.53 -36.44
CA GLU A 143 27.56 20.27 -35.22
C GLU A 143 26.09 20.17 -34.84
N ASN A 144 25.16 20.36 -35.79
CA ASN A 144 23.72 20.20 -35.53
C ASN A 144 23.35 18.75 -35.18
N MET A 145 24.03 17.76 -35.76
CA MET A 145 23.85 16.35 -35.44
C MET A 145 24.37 16.01 -34.04
N ALA A 146 25.51 16.57 -33.62
CA ALA A 146 26.00 16.43 -32.26
C ALA A 146 25.03 17.07 -31.26
N THR A 147 24.60 18.30 -31.56
CA THR A 147 23.63 19.07 -30.77
C THR A 147 22.31 18.32 -30.61
N LEU A 148 21.79 17.70 -31.68
CA LEU A 148 20.60 16.85 -31.59
C LEU A 148 20.76 15.72 -30.58
N LYS A 149 21.88 14.98 -30.67
CA LYS A 149 22.14 13.84 -29.77
C LYS A 149 22.24 14.30 -28.33
N ASP A 150 22.91 15.41 -28.08
CA ASP A 150 23.07 15.98 -26.75
C ASP A 150 21.72 16.43 -26.18
N ILE A 151 20.90 17.14 -26.96
CA ILE A 151 19.56 17.56 -26.54
C ILE A 151 18.66 16.36 -26.25
N LEU A 152 18.66 15.34 -27.10
CA LEU A 152 17.83 14.14 -26.89
C LEU A 152 18.28 13.36 -25.64
N GLN A 153 19.59 13.21 -25.44
CA GLN A 153 20.13 12.51 -24.28
C GLN A 153 19.91 13.29 -22.98
N ASP A 154 20.07 14.62 -23.02
CA ASP A 154 19.79 15.51 -21.89
C ASP A 154 18.28 15.51 -21.55
N SER A 155 17.41 15.58 -22.57
CA SER A 155 15.95 15.47 -22.40
C SER A 155 15.56 14.16 -21.73
N LEU A 156 16.15 13.04 -22.18
CA LEU A 156 15.92 11.72 -21.61
C LEU A 156 16.39 11.66 -20.15
N THR A 157 17.56 12.22 -19.86
CA THR A 157 18.16 12.24 -18.52
C THR A 157 17.33 13.10 -17.58
N LYS A 158 16.90 14.29 -17.99
CA LYS A 158 15.99 15.16 -17.23
C LYS A 158 14.65 14.49 -16.97
N MET A 159 14.10 13.78 -17.96
CA MET A 159 12.84 13.06 -17.80
C MET A 159 12.97 11.90 -16.81
N ASP A 160 14.06 11.12 -16.88
CA ASP A 160 14.35 10.05 -15.91
C ASP A 160 14.44 10.60 -14.48
N HIS A 161 15.19 11.69 -14.28
CA HIS A 161 15.28 12.35 -12.98
C HIS A 161 13.90 12.84 -12.48
N ASN A 162 13.08 13.39 -13.37
CA ASN A 162 11.74 13.85 -13.02
C ASN A 162 10.82 12.70 -12.60
N VAL A 163 10.88 11.56 -13.29
CA VAL A 163 10.12 10.36 -12.91
C VAL A 163 10.50 9.92 -11.50
N ARG A 164 11.81 9.81 -11.22
CA ARG A 164 12.31 9.46 -9.88
C ARG A 164 11.88 10.48 -8.82
N ALA A 165 11.93 11.77 -9.14
CA ALA A 165 11.48 12.84 -8.26
C ALA A 165 9.99 12.71 -7.91
N LEU A 166 9.15 12.50 -8.94
CA LEU A 166 7.71 12.32 -8.76
C LEU A 166 7.37 11.08 -7.95
N GLU A 167 8.06 9.96 -8.18
CA GLU A 167 7.91 8.75 -7.38
C GLU A 167 8.37 8.95 -5.93
N GLY A 168 9.50 9.62 -5.72
CA GLY A 168 10.02 9.98 -4.40
C GLY A 168 9.05 10.86 -3.62
N SER A 169 8.54 11.92 -4.24
CA SER A 169 7.51 12.80 -3.68
C SER A 169 6.21 12.03 -3.40
N SER A 170 5.79 11.13 -4.30
CA SER A 170 4.62 10.27 -4.11
C SER A 170 4.76 9.40 -2.87
N LYS A 171 5.92 8.75 -2.71
CA LYS A 171 6.21 7.87 -1.56
C LYS A 171 6.22 8.65 -0.25
N ARG A 172 6.90 9.80 -0.21
CA ARG A 172 6.92 10.68 0.98
C ARG A 172 5.50 11.12 1.38
N LEU A 173 4.68 11.50 0.40
CA LEU A 173 3.31 11.93 0.66
C LEU A 173 2.41 10.77 1.08
N ALA A 174 2.61 9.58 0.51
CA ALA A 174 1.95 8.35 0.93
C ALA A 174 2.27 8.02 2.39
N ASP A 175 3.55 8.09 2.80
CA ASP A 175 3.96 7.84 4.19
C ASP A 175 3.19 8.75 5.18
N ILE A 176 2.96 10.02 4.84
CA ILE A 176 2.21 10.98 5.70
C ILE A 176 0.70 10.69 5.70
N LEU A 177 0.16 10.23 4.56
CA LEU A 177 -1.28 10.09 4.35
C LEU A 177 -1.80 8.70 4.74
N ASP A 178 -0.99 7.65 4.62
CA ASP A 178 -1.35 6.29 5.02
C ASP A 178 -1.44 6.14 6.54
N ASP A 179 -0.65 6.92 7.29
CA ASP A 179 -0.71 6.99 8.76
C ASP A 179 -1.99 7.69 9.28
N HIS A 180 -2.75 8.34 8.39
CA HIS A 180 -3.97 9.03 8.76
C HIS A 180 -5.21 8.15 8.58
N ASP A 181 -5.94 7.92 9.67
CA ASP A 181 -7.27 7.33 9.60
C ASP A 181 -8.27 8.34 9.04
N PHE A 182 -8.59 8.22 7.75
CA PHE A 182 -9.58 9.07 7.07
C PHE A 182 -11.02 8.92 7.59
N ASN A 183 -11.27 7.98 8.50
CA ASN A 183 -12.53 7.87 9.24
C ASN A 183 -12.58 8.76 10.50
N MET A 184 -11.42 9.23 10.98
CA MET A 184 -11.35 10.17 12.10
C MET A 184 -11.71 11.59 11.63
N MET A 185 -12.55 12.27 12.40
CA MET A 185 -13.12 13.59 12.07
C MET A 185 -12.09 14.74 11.97
N VAL A 186 -10.88 14.56 12.49
CA VAL A 186 -9.90 15.65 12.60
C VAL A 186 -8.76 15.44 11.60
N VAL A 187 -8.82 16.19 10.50
CA VAL A 187 -7.68 16.30 9.57
C VAL A 187 -6.58 17.10 10.27
N THR A 188 -5.42 16.49 10.47
CA THR A 188 -4.26 17.21 11.02
C THR A 188 -3.74 18.24 10.01
N ASP A 189 -3.12 19.32 10.50
CA ASP A 189 -2.50 20.34 9.63
C ASP A 189 -1.47 19.73 8.67
N GLN A 190 -0.79 18.65 9.09
CA GLN A 190 0.13 17.88 8.27
C GLN A 190 -0.57 17.22 7.08
N VAL A 191 -1.71 16.56 7.28
CA VAL A 191 -2.50 15.94 6.20
C VAL A 191 -3.05 17.00 5.23
N SER A 192 -3.53 18.13 5.77
CA SER A 192 -4.00 19.26 4.96
C SER A 192 -2.87 19.84 4.08
N SER A 193 -1.68 19.99 4.64
CA SER A 193 -0.48 20.43 3.92
C SER A 193 -0.07 19.42 2.84
N ALA A 194 -0.03 18.13 3.17
CA ALA A 194 0.29 17.06 2.23
C ALA A 194 -0.69 17.02 1.05
N LEU A 195 -1.99 17.13 1.29
CA LEU A 195 -3.00 17.18 0.22
C LEU A 195 -2.85 18.43 -0.67
N LYS A 196 -2.54 19.60 -0.09
CA LYS A 196 -2.23 20.81 -0.88
C LYS A 196 -0.99 20.60 -1.74
N GLU A 197 0.03 19.93 -1.20
CA GLU A 197 1.25 19.60 -1.92
C GLU A 197 0.97 18.62 -3.08
N VAL A 198 0.17 17.56 -2.85
CA VAL A 198 -0.30 16.65 -3.92
C VAL A 198 -0.96 17.44 -5.06
N ILE A 199 -1.88 18.36 -4.74
CA ILE A 199 -2.57 19.18 -5.75
C ILE A 199 -1.57 20.07 -6.49
N ARG A 200 -0.58 20.64 -5.79
CA ARG A 200 0.46 21.49 -6.38
C ARG A 200 1.31 20.72 -7.38
N ILE A 201 1.85 19.55 -6.99
CA ILE A 201 2.68 18.69 -7.84
C ILE A 201 1.89 18.20 -9.05
N SER A 202 0.64 17.79 -8.82
CA SER A 202 -0.27 17.36 -9.89
C SER A 202 -0.48 18.45 -10.95
N LYS A 203 -0.68 19.71 -10.52
CA LYS A 203 -0.91 20.84 -11.43
C LYS A 203 0.36 21.38 -12.09
N ARG A 204 1.46 21.52 -11.34
CA ARG A 204 2.68 22.24 -11.79
C ARG A 204 3.73 21.34 -12.43
N ASN A 205 3.69 20.04 -12.20
CA ASN A 205 4.74 19.12 -12.64
C ASN A 205 4.16 17.96 -13.45
N ILE A 206 3.22 17.19 -12.88
CA ILE A 206 2.66 16.00 -13.54
C ILE A 206 1.89 16.38 -14.80
N ARG A 207 0.93 17.31 -14.72
CA ARG A 207 0.11 17.67 -15.89
C ARG A 207 0.95 18.26 -17.03
N PRO A 208 1.85 19.24 -16.81
CA PRO A 208 2.79 19.71 -17.82
C PRO A 208 3.60 18.59 -18.47
N THR A 209 4.18 17.70 -17.66
CA THR A 209 5.02 16.61 -18.17
C THR A 209 4.19 15.63 -19.01
N LEU A 210 2.97 15.33 -18.60
CA LEU A 210 2.07 14.50 -19.40
C LEU A 210 1.68 15.18 -20.70
N ILE A 211 1.42 16.49 -20.73
CA ILE A 211 1.14 17.22 -21.98
C ILE A 211 2.34 17.16 -22.92
N PHE A 212 3.55 17.37 -22.39
CA PHE A 212 4.80 17.28 -23.13
C PHE A 212 5.01 15.89 -23.76
N LEU A 213 4.69 14.82 -23.02
CA LEU A 213 4.84 13.42 -23.45
C LEU A 213 3.65 12.86 -24.22
N ASN A 214 2.52 13.57 -24.29
CA ASN A 214 1.27 13.00 -24.77
C ASN A 214 1.21 12.91 -26.30
N GLU A 215 0.84 11.71 -26.75
CA GLU A 215 0.64 11.37 -28.15
C GLU A 215 -0.66 11.97 -28.73
N ARG A 216 -1.69 12.18 -27.90
CA ARG A 216 -2.96 12.80 -28.35
C ARG A 216 -2.88 14.31 -28.58
N SER A 217 -1.89 15.00 -28.00
CA SER A 217 -1.56 16.40 -28.30
C SER A 217 -0.60 16.55 -29.49
N MET A 218 -0.27 15.46 -30.19
CA MET A 218 0.53 15.54 -31.43
C MET A 218 -0.19 16.22 -32.59
N THR A 219 -1.50 16.48 -32.47
CA THR A 219 -2.25 17.29 -33.44
C THR A 219 -2.06 18.79 -33.25
N SER A 220 -1.48 19.26 -32.13
CA SER A 220 -1.12 20.66 -31.94
C SER A 220 0.37 20.90 -32.25
N ASP A 221 0.69 22.04 -32.88
CA ASP A 221 2.05 22.47 -33.25
C ASP A 221 3.02 22.70 -32.06
N SER A 222 2.62 22.39 -30.83
CA SER A 222 3.37 22.63 -29.60
C SER A 222 3.90 21.36 -28.91
N SER A 223 3.81 20.19 -29.55
CA SER A 223 4.25 18.93 -28.94
C SER A 223 5.72 18.60 -29.25
N ALA A 224 6.56 18.50 -28.22
CA ALA A 224 7.95 18.06 -28.35
C ALA A 224 8.07 16.65 -28.95
N MET A 225 7.16 15.75 -28.58
CA MET A 225 7.16 14.38 -29.10
C MET A 225 6.86 14.32 -30.59
N ARG A 226 6.06 15.27 -31.13
CA ARG A 226 5.85 15.40 -32.57
C ARG A 226 7.14 15.79 -33.29
N LEU A 227 7.90 16.76 -32.76
CA LEU A 227 9.19 17.17 -33.34
C LEU A 227 10.17 15.98 -33.42
N ILE A 228 10.26 15.18 -32.35
CA ILE A 228 11.11 13.98 -32.31
C ILE A 228 10.68 12.95 -33.37
N ARG A 229 9.36 12.74 -33.54
CA ARG A 229 8.81 11.80 -34.52
C ARG A 229 9.07 12.26 -35.95
N GLU A 230 8.84 13.53 -36.25
CA GLU A 230 9.12 14.11 -37.57
C GLU A 230 10.60 14.01 -37.92
N LEU A 231 11.50 14.31 -36.97
CA LEU A 231 12.94 14.11 -37.15
C LEU A 231 13.30 12.66 -37.46
N LYS A 232 12.74 11.70 -36.71
CA LYS A 232 12.94 10.26 -36.95
C LYS A 232 12.47 9.87 -38.36
N GLU A 233 11.26 10.25 -38.75
CA GLU A 233 10.69 9.94 -40.07
C GLU A 233 11.53 10.56 -41.19
N GLN A 234 12.00 11.79 -41.01
CA GLN A 234 12.87 12.47 -41.95
C GLN A 234 14.20 11.71 -42.10
N PHE A 235 14.88 11.37 -40.99
CA PHE A 235 16.12 10.59 -41.05
C PHE A 235 15.93 9.17 -41.63
N GLN A 236 14.75 8.57 -41.51
CA GLN A 236 14.44 7.31 -42.19
C GLN A 236 14.36 7.50 -43.71
N LYS A 237 13.72 8.57 -44.18
CA LYS A 237 13.64 8.91 -45.61
C LYS A 237 15.01 9.23 -46.20
N ASP A 238 15.88 9.86 -45.41
CA ASP A 238 17.20 10.33 -45.85
C ASP A 238 18.29 9.23 -45.80
N GLY A 239 17.91 7.99 -45.47
CA GLY A 239 18.82 6.85 -45.36
C GLY A 239 19.75 6.89 -44.14
N LEU A 240 19.51 7.79 -43.19
CA LEU A 240 20.26 7.93 -41.94
C LEU A 240 19.73 6.96 -40.86
N TYR A 241 19.65 5.67 -41.21
CA TYR A 241 18.98 4.66 -40.39
C TYR A 241 19.51 4.55 -38.96
N LYS A 242 20.83 4.64 -38.75
CA LYS A 242 21.43 4.59 -37.40
C LYS A 242 20.94 5.73 -36.51
N VAL A 243 20.83 6.94 -37.06
CA VAL A 243 20.33 8.12 -36.33
C VAL A 243 18.84 7.93 -36.06
N ALA A 244 18.06 7.56 -37.08
CA ALA A 244 16.64 7.30 -36.92
C ALA A 244 16.33 6.22 -35.87
N THR A 245 17.11 5.14 -35.81
CA THR A 245 16.97 4.10 -34.78
C THR A 245 17.26 4.65 -33.39
N ASN A 246 18.31 5.47 -33.23
CA ASN A 246 18.62 6.08 -31.93
C ASN A 246 17.51 7.04 -31.48
N VAL A 247 17.05 7.93 -32.37
CA VAL A 247 15.92 8.83 -32.10
C VAL A 247 14.67 8.04 -31.74
N GLY A 248 14.37 6.95 -32.47
CA GLY A 248 13.25 6.06 -32.17
C GLY A 248 13.37 5.36 -30.82
N ASN A 249 14.57 4.93 -30.40
CA ASN A 249 14.78 4.34 -29.08
C ASN A 249 14.51 5.36 -27.96
N ILE A 250 14.96 6.61 -28.16
CA ILE A 250 14.72 7.70 -27.20
C ILE A 250 13.23 8.06 -27.17
N GLU A 251 12.57 8.17 -28.32
CA GLU A 251 11.11 8.38 -28.44
C GLU A 251 10.34 7.33 -27.62
N MET A 252 10.63 6.04 -27.84
CA MET A 252 9.99 4.94 -27.13
C MET A 252 10.23 4.98 -25.61
N LYS A 253 11.43 5.37 -25.18
CA LYS A 253 11.77 5.49 -23.76
C LYS A 253 11.11 6.70 -23.10
N LEU A 254 10.96 7.82 -23.80
CA LEU A 254 10.18 8.97 -23.32
C LEU A 254 8.69 8.61 -23.19
N LEU A 255 8.14 7.85 -24.15
CA LEU A 255 6.77 7.36 -24.07
C LEU A 255 6.57 6.38 -22.90
N SER A 256 7.54 5.52 -22.58
CA SER A 256 7.40 4.60 -21.44
C SER A 256 7.33 5.35 -20.10
N TYR A 257 8.04 6.47 -19.95
CA TYR A 257 7.92 7.34 -18.76
C TYR A 257 6.52 7.94 -18.58
N SER A 258 5.78 8.16 -19.66
CA SER A 258 4.40 8.66 -19.56
C SER A 258 3.51 7.71 -18.75
N GLN A 259 3.71 6.39 -18.89
CA GLN A 259 2.95 5.38 -18.16
C GLN A 259 3.25 5.44 -16.66
N VAL A 260 4.54 5.56 -16.31
CA VAL A 260 4.98 5.68 -14.91
C VAL A 260 4.41 6.94 -14.26
N ILE A 261 4.45 8.07 -14.96
CA ILE A 261 3.90 9.35 -14.48
C ILE A 261 2.37 9.26 -14.31
N LEU A 262 1.67 8.58 -15.22
CA LEU A 262 0.23 8.34 -15.09
C LEU A 262 -0.10 7.49 -13.87
N GLU A 263 0.70 6.47 -13.58
CA GLU A 263 0.53 5.64 -12.39
C GLU A 263 0.77 6.45 -11.11
N THR A 264 1.85 7.22 -11.05
CA THR A 264 2.15 8.13 -9.94
C THR A 264 1.01 9.13 -9.71
N ARG A 265 0.44 9.70 -10.79
CA ARG A 265 -0.74 10.56 -10.71
C ARG A 265 -1.94 9.84 -10.09
N ARG A 266 -2.22 8.59 -10.49
CA ARG A 266 -3.33 7.79 -9.94
C ARG A 266 -3.14 7.56 -8.45
N ARG A 267 -1.93 7.16 -8.03
CA ARG A 267 -1.59 6.95 -6.61
C ARG A 267 -1.82 8.22 -5.79
N MET A 268 -1.29 9.36 -6.24
CA MET A 268 -1.48 10.65 -5.56
C MET A 268 -2.95 11.09 -5.51
N ASN A 269 -3.69 10.97 -6.62
CA ASN A 269 -5.10 11.39 -6.70
C ASN A 269 -6.02 10.55 -5.81
N ARG A 270 -5.69 9.29 -5.55
CA ARG A 270 -6.46 8.42 -4.64
C ARG A 270 -6.68 9.07 -3.28
N TYR A 271 -5.65 9.70 -2.71
CA TYR A 271 -5.76 10.38 -1.42
C TYR A 271 -6.66 11.61 -1.47
N VAL A 272 -6.64 12.36 -2.57
CA VAL A 272 -7.52 13.50 -2.78
C VAL A 272 -8.98 13.05 -2.89
N GLU A 273 -9.24 11.95 -3.61
CA GLU A 273 -10.57 11.34 -3.71
C GLU A 273 -11.08 10.81 -2.37
N MET A 274 -10.21 10.13 -1.60
CA MET A 274 -10.54 9.68 -0.24
C MET A 274 -10.90 10.85 0.67
N ASN A 275 -10.11 11.93 0.66
CA ASN A 275 -10.43 13.13 1.43
C ASN A 275 -11.74 13.78 0.98
N ARG A 276 -12.02 13.83 -0.33
CA ARG A 276 -13.28 14.36 -0.86
C ARG A 276 -14.49 13.54 -0.40
N LYS A 277 -14.38 12.21 -0.40
CA LYS A 277 -15.43 11.31 0.10
C LYS A 277 -15.67 11.51 1.60
N SER A 278 -14.60 11.60 2.40
CA SER A 278 -14.68 11.88 3.83
C SER A 278 -15.36 13.23 4.12
N ARG A 279 -15.02 14.30 3.38
CA ARG A 279 -15.71 15.59 3.49
C ARG A 279 -17.18 15.52 3.08
N ALA A 280 -17.52 14.77 2.04
CA ALA A 280 -18.90 14.61 1.61
C ALA A 280 -19.73 13.89 2.70
N LEU A 281 -19.15 12.86 3.32
CA LEU A 281 -19.74 12.18 4.47
C LEU A 281 -19.94 13.15 5.65
N TYR A 282 -18.94 13.96 5.98
CA TYR A 282 -19.04 14.99 7.03
C TYR A 282 -20.19 15.96 6.75
N ASN A 283 -20.25 16.54 5.56
CA ASN A 283 -21.31 17.49 5.20
C ASN A 283 -22.70 16.84 5.27
N ALA A 284 -22.82 15.55 4.93
CA ALA A 284 -24.07 14.81 5.06
C ALA A 284 -24.47 14.61 6.53
N ILE A 285 -23.51 14.23 7.39
CA ILE A 285 -23.72 14.08 8.84
C ILE A 285 -24.09 15.43 9.47
N GLU A 286 -23.35 16.49 9.18
CA GLU A 286 -23.59 17.84 9.69
C GLU A 286 -24.96 18.38 9.25
N LYS A 287 -25.34 18.16 7.98
CA LYS A 287 -26.67 18.52 7.48
C LYS A 287 -27.76 17.79 8.27
N LYS A 288 -27.60 16.48 8.49
CA LYS A 288 -28.57 15.68 9.25
C LYS A 288 -28.62 16.06 10.73
N TRP A 289 -27.47 16.39 11.32
CA TRP A 289 -27.38 16.91 12.67
C TRP A 289 -28.10 18.25 12.79
N ASN A 290 -27.88 19.19 11.87
CA ASN A 290 -28.55 20.49 11.87
C ASN A 290 -30.06 20.37 11.65
N GLU A 291 -30.50 19.44 10.79
CA GLU A 291 -31.92 19.09 10.64
C GLU A 291 -32.51 18.59 11.98
N LEU A 292 -31.83 17.66 12.66
CA LEU A 292 -32.27 17.16 13.97
C LEU A 292 -32.23 18.24 15.06
N TYR A 293 -31.19 19.06 15.08
CA TYR A 293 -31.00 20.13 16.04
C TYR A 293 -32.10 21.19 15.89
N GLY A 294 -32.41 21.61 14.66
CA GLY A 294 -33.52 22.53 14.37
C GLY A 294 -34.85 21.97 14.88
N LEU A 295 -35.15 20.70 14.60
CA LEU A 295 -36.37 20.04 15.07
C LEU A 295 -36.48 19.95 16.60
N VAL A 296 -35.35 19.84 17.31
CA VAL A 296 -35.31 19.86 18.77
C VAL A 296 -35.51 21.28 19.29
N VAL A 297 -34.84 22.28 18.70
CA VAL A 297 -34.94 23.69 19.09
C VAL A 297 -36.36 24.22 18.86
N ASP A 298 -37.01 23.89 17.75
CA ASP A 298 -38.39 24.29 17.45
C ASP A 298 -39.42 23.71 18.44
N ARG A 299 -39.05 22.63 19.14
CA ARG A 299 -39.88 21.95 20.15
C ARG A 299 -39.52 22.36 21.58
N LEU A 300 -38.44 23.10 21.79
CA LEU A 300 -38.04 23.58 23.10
C LEU A 300 -38.93 24.75 23.51
N ASP A 301 -39.81 24.51 24.47
CA ASP A 301 -40.60 25.57 25.09
C ASP A 301 -39.72 26.46 26.00
N THR A 302 -40.22 27.61 26.47
CA THR A 302 -39.49 28.57 27.33
C THR A 302 -38.90 27.98 28.63
N LYS A 303 -39.33 26.76 29.01
CA LYS A 303 -38.82 25.98 30.16
C LYS A 303 -37.89 24.81 29.77
N LEU A 304 -37.43 24.73 28.51
CA LEU A 304 -36.56 23.67 27.95
C LEU A 304 -37.14 22.24 28.03
N THR A 305 -38.47 22.11 28.15
CA THR A 305 -39.18 20.84 28.13
C THR A 305 -39.66 20.55 26.70
N GLY A 306 -39.20 19.43 26.11
CA GLY A 306 -39.44 19.12 24.68
C GLY A 306 -38.24 18.51 23.92
N LYS A 307 -37.19 18.07 24.62
CA LYS A 307 -35.89 17.63 24.05
C LYS A 307 -35.93 16.38 23.15
N HIS A 308 -37.08 15.71 23.03
CA HIS A 308 -37.17 14.43 22.33
C HIS A 308 -37.95 14.57 21.03
N VAL A 309 -37.31 14.17 19.93
CA VAL A 309 -37.99 13.96 18.65
C VAL A 309 -38.69 12.59 18.69
N PRO A 310 -40.00 12.50 18.43
CA PRO A 310 -40.72 11.23 18.40
C PRO A 310 -40.15 10.27 17.35
N ALA A 311 -40.10 8.98 17.67
CA ALA A 311 -39.57 7.94 16.78
C ALA A 311 -40.31 7.83 15.42
N GLY A 312 -41.55 8.32 15.34
CA GLY A 312 -42.35 8.38 14.11
C GLY A 312 -42.11 9.62 13.24
N HIS A 313 -41.14 10.48 13.57
CA HIS A 313 -40.89 11.70 12.82
C HIS A 313 -40.25 11.40 11.43
N PRO A 314 -40.64 12.10 10.35
CA PRO A 314 -40.14 11.82 8.99
C PRO A 314 -38.62 11.93 8.82
N VAL A 315 -37.95 12.67 9.71
CA VAL A 315 -36.47 12.77 9.74
C VAL A 315 -35.78 11.41 9.90
N PHE A 316 -36.47 10.45 10.52
CA PHE A 316 -35.99 9.08 10.72
C PHE A 316 -36.46 8.11 9.63
N ASP A 317 -37.23 8.56 8.62
CA ASP A 317 -37.73 7.69 7.54
C ASP A 317 -36.60 6.99 6.76
N PRO A 318 -35.48 7.65 6.40
CA PRO A 318 -34.35 6.95 5.77
C PRO A 318 -33.68 5.92 6.69
N ALA A 319 -33.73 6.13 8.01
CA ALA A 319 -33.20 5.18 8.99
C ALA A 319 -34.12 3.95 9.17
N LYS A 320 -35.37 3.99 8.66
CA LYS A 320 -36.26 2.83 8.64
C LYS A 320 -35.78 1.73 7.71
N GLU A 321 -34.89 2.01 6.77
CA GLU A 321 -34.22 1.00 5.96
C GLU A 321 -33.26 0.13 6.78
N PHE A 322 -32.78 0.64 7.93
CA PHE A 322 -31.94 -0.09 8.89
C PHE A 322 -32.76 -0.72 10.05
N LEU A 323 -34.05 -0.41 10.17
CA LEU A 323 -34.98 -1.04 11.13
C LEU A 323 -35.24 -2.49 10.68
N GLY A 324 -34.51 -3.43 11.27
CA GLY A 324 -34.42 -4.79 10.73
C GLY A 324 -33.08 -5.45 10.96
N ILE A 325 -32.02 -4.64 11.02
CA ILE A 325 -30.65 -5.12 11.12
C ILE A 325 -30.33 -5.35 12.59
N THR A 326 -30.37 -6.62 13.01
CA THR A 326 -29.93 -7.01 14.35
C THR A 326 -28.41 -6.96 14.42
N THR A 327 -27.84 -6.08 15.23
CA THR A 327 -26.47 -6.27 15.70
C THR A 327 -26.42 -7.57 16.50
N TRP A 328 -25.51 -8.47 16.14
CA TRP A 328 -25.22 -9.70 16.89
C TRP A 328 -24.50 -9.41 18.22
N THR A 329 -24.88 -8.35 18.91
CA THR A 329 -24.50 -8.09 20.30
C THR A 329 -25.61 -8.62 21.18
N SER A 330 -25.33 -9.74 21.85
CA SER A 330 -26.22 -10.53 22.70
C SER A 330 -27.22 -9.70 23.51
N THR A 331 -28.53 -9.85 23.31
CA THR A 331 -29.49 -10.37 24.34
C THR A 331 -30.96 -10.46 23.90
N SER A 332 -31.38 -10.01 22.72
CA SER A 332 -32.80 -10.05 22.33
C SER A 332 -32.99 -10.45 20.87
N ALA A 333 -33.40 -11.70 20.68
CA ALA A 333 -33.77 -12.24 19.37
C ALA A 333 -35.21 -11.82 19.03
N GLY A 334 -35.35 -10.75 18.26
CA GLY A 334 -36.54 -10.49 17.45
C GLY A 334 -36.20 -10.78 15.99
N LEU A 335 -36.99 -11.63 15.33
CA LEU A 335 -36.94 -11.84 13.87
C LEU A 335 -37.61 -10.64 13.18
N ILE A 336 -37.07 -10.20 12.05
CA ILE A 336 -37.75 -9.23 11.18
C ILE A 336 -37.87 -9.80 9.77
N GLU A 337 -39.11 -9.80 9.28
CA GLU A 337 -39.47 -10.01 7.88
C GLU A 337 -39.20 -8.73 7.07
N MET A 338 -38.68 -8.91 5.85
CA MET A 338 -38.31 -7.82 4.94
C MET A 338 -39.53 -7.38 4.09
N PRO A 339 -39.71 -6.08 3.81
CA PRO A 339 -40.67 -5.62 2.81
C PRO A 339 -40.25 -6.01 1.38
N GLU A 340 -41.22 -6.34 0.52
CA GLU A 340 -41.01 -6.83 -0.86
C GLU A 340 -40.23 -5.89 -1.79
N TYR A 341 -40.05 -4.61 -1.42
CA TYR A 341 -39.51 -3.56 -2.30
C TYR A 341 -38.08 -3.12 -1.96
N ALA A 342 -37.44 -3.72 -0.95
CA ALA A 342 -36.04 -3.42 -0.63
C ALA A 342 -35.13 -4.12 -1.65
N GLY A 343 -34.51 -3.35 -2.55
CA GLY A 343 -33.51 -3.86 -3.49
C GLY A 343 -32.30 -4.48 -2.78
N THR A 344 -31.55 -5.33 -3.50
CA THR A 344 -30.40 -6.08 -2.97
C THR A 344 -29.18 -5.21 -2.68
N GLU A 345 -29.10 -4.02 -3.29
CA GLU A 345 -27.89 -3.19 -3.33
C GLU A 345 -27.45 -2.66 -1.94
N TYR A 346 -28.40 -2.14 -1.15
CA TYR A 346 -28.12 -1.64 0.21
C TYR A 346 -27.81 -2.76 1.20
N ARG A 347 -28.44 -3.92 0.99
CA ARG A 347 -28.18 -5.14 1.76
C ARG A 347 -26.77 -5.67 1.48
N ASP A 348 -26.37 -5.70 0.22
CA ASP A 348 -25.08 -6.24 -0.20
C ASP A 348 -23.91 -5.35 0.24
N GLU A 349 -24.08 -4.02 0.23
CA GLU A 349 -23.07 -3.08 0.74
C GLU A 349 -22.89 -3.21 2.26
N TYR A 350 -23.99 -3.28 3.02
CA TYR A 350 -23.94 -3.47 4.47
C TYR A 350 -23.32 -4.82 4.86
N ILE A 351 -23.68 -5.90 4.14
CA ILE A 351 -23.07 -7.23 4.35
C ILE A 351 -21.57 -7.19 4.02
N ARG A 352 -21.16 -6.49 2.97
CA ARG A 352 -19.73 -6.37 2.60
C ARG A 352 -18.92 -5.65 3.67
N ASP A 353 -19.40 -4.51 4.16
CA ASP A 353 -18.73 -3.71 5.20
C ASP A 353 -18.61 -4.49 6.52
N GLN A 354 -19.66 -5.21 6.91
CA GLN A 354 -19.64 -6.08 8.09
C GLN A 354 -18.74 -7.33 7.90
N LEU A 355 -18.67 -7.91 6.70
CA LEU A 355 -17.76 -9.01 6.40
C LEU A 355 -16.29 -8.58 6.51
N GLU A 356 -15.91 -7.40 5.99
CA GLU A 356 -14.56 -6.85 6.13
C GLU A 356 -14.17 -6.67 7.61
N GLN A 357 -15.10 -6.20 8.45
CA GLN A 357 -14.90 -6.10 9.90
C GLN A 357 -14.78 -7.47 10.58
N VAL A 358 -15.57 -8.47 10.16
CA VAL A 358 -15.49 -9.85 10.67
C VAL A 358 -14.18 -10.53 10.25
N GLU A 359 -13.63 -10.21 9.07
CA GLU A 359 -12.32 -10.70 8.64
C GLU A 359 -11.15 -10.11 9.45
N ALA A 360 -11.25 -8.84 9.85
CA ALA A 360 -10.31 -8.20 10.78
C ALA A 360 -10.38 -8.81 12.20
N ILE A 361 -11.54 -9.37 12.60
CA ILE A 361 -11.77 -10.05 13.88
C ILE A 361 -11.50 -11.58 13.77
N LYS A 362 -10.58 -12.03 12.90
CA LYS A 362 -10.10 -13.43 12.88
C LYS A 362 -9.18 -13.80 14.05
N THR A 363 -9.26 -13.11 15.20
CA THR A 363 -8.59 -13.53 16.43
C THR A 363 -9.50 -14.43 17.27
N LYS A 364 -9.09 -15.71 17.35
CA LYS A 364 -9.63 -16.80 18.19
C LYS A 364 -11.10 -17.16 17.93
N LYS A 365 -11.31 -18.20 17.10
CA LYS A 365 -12.55 -18.99 17.09
C LYS A 365 -12.92 -19.40 18.52
N ARG A 366 -13.84 -18.67 19.16
CA ARG A 366 -14.41 -19.06 20.46
C ARG A 366 -15.35 -20.24 20.24
N LYS A 367 -15.15 -21.29 21.04
CA LYS A 367 -16.04 -22.45 21.07
C LYS A 367 -17.45 -21.98 21.46
N LEU A 368 -18.45 -22.37 20.66
CA LEU A 368 -19.87 -22.17 20.96
C LEU A 368 -20.17 -22.59 22.41
N GLY A 369 -20.75 -21.69 23.20
CA GLY A 369 -21.22 -22.00 24.55
C GLY A 369 -22.36 -23.01 24.45
N LYS A 370 -22.17 -24.22 25.01
CA LYS A 370 -23.23 -25.23 25.09
C LYS A 370 -24.40 -24.66 25.90
N GLN A 371 -25.62 -24.81 25.39
CA GLN A 371 -26.85 -24.53 26.15
C GLN A 371 -26.81 -25.28 27.50
N ARG A 372 -27.22 -24.60 28.58
CA ARG A 372 -27.30 -25.21 29.90
C ARG A 372 -28.41 -26.27 29.92
N LEU A 373 -28.03 -27.51 29.65
CA LEU A 373 -28.88 -28.70 29.87
C LEU A 373 -29.36 -28.73 31.32
N THR A 374 -30.63 -29.04 31.52
CA THR A 374 -31.27 -29.18 32.84
C THR A 374 -30.64 -30.34 33.64
N THR A 375 -30.74 -30.31 34.97
CA THR A 375 -30.09 -31.30 35.86
C THR A 375 -30.52 -32.74 35.55
N GLN A 376 -31.75 -32.96 35.08
CA GLN A 376 -32.25 -34.29 34.69
C GLN A 376 -31.68 -34.76 33.33
N GLU A 377 -31.49 -33.84 32.37
CA GLU A 377 -30.86 -34.15 31.08
C GLU A 377 -29.38 -34.52 31.27
N ARG A 378 -28.65 -33.81 32.14
CA ARG A 378 -27.25 -34.15 32.48
C ARG A 378 -27.09 -35.55 33.07
N ILE A 379 -28.04 -35.99 33.90
CA ILE A 379 -28.01 -37.33 34.50
C ILE A 379 -28.33 -38.40 33.44
N LYS A 380 -29.26 -38.13 32.53
CA LYS A 380 -29.58 -39.03 31.41
C LYS A 380 -28.40 -39.14 30.44
N ASP A 381 -27.80 -38.01 30.06
CA ASP A 381 -26.63 -37.97 29.18
C ASP A 381 -25.44 -38.70 29.80
N LYS A 382 -25.19 -38.51 31.11
CA LYS A 382 -24.13 -39.23 31.82
C LYS A 382 -24.37 -40.75 31.83
N LYS A 383 -25.61 -41.19 32.09
CA LYS A 383 -25.98 -42.63 32.04
C LYS A 383 -25.90 -43.20 30.63
N HIS A 384 -26.22 -42.41 29.60
CA HIS A 384 -26.09 -42.81 28.20
C HIS A 384 -24.61 -42.96 27.80
N LEU A 385 -23.77 -42.00 28.20
CA LEU A 385 -22.32 -42.05 28.00
C LEU A 385 -21.68 -43.24 28.72
N GLU A 386 -22.08 -43.55 29.96
CA GLU A 386 -21.59 -44.73 30.70
C GLU A 386 -21.96 -46.05 30.00
N LYS A 387 -23.17 -46.14 29.43
CA LYS A 387 -23.57 -47.29 28.60
C LYS A 387 -22.76 -47.38 27.32
N LEU A 388 -22.51 -46.24 26.65
CA LEU A 388 -21.70 -46.16 25.44
C LEU A 388 -20.26 -46.62 25.70
N ILE A 389 -19.63 -46.17 26.79
CA ILE A 389 -18.30 -46.62 27.21
C ILE A 389 -18.27 -48.13 27.45
N LYS A 390 -19.29 -48.68 28.13
CA LYS A 390 -19.38 -50.12 28.40
C LYS A 390 -19.52 -50.95 27.12
N VAL A 391 -20.33 -50.49 26.16
CA VAL A 391 -20.51 -51.15 24.86
C VAL A 391 -19.23 -51.07 24.02
N MET A 392 -18.58 -49.90 23.99
CA MET A 392 -17.32 -49.72 23.27
C MET A 392 -16.15 -50.49 23.90
N GLY A 393 -16.16 -50.73 25.20
CA GLY A 393 -15.16 -51.56 25.88
C GLY A 393 -15.14 -53.03 25.42
N SER A 394 -16.25 -53.51 24.85
CA SER A 394 -16.34 -54.85 24.23
C SER A 394 -16.14 -54.87 22.72
N TYR A 395 -15.75 -53.74 22.12
CA TYR A 395 -15.47 -53.65 20.68
C TYR A 395 -14.06 -54.19 20.39
N ALA A 396 -13.97 -55.28 19.60
CA ALA A 396 -12.69 -55.87 19.22
C ALA A 396 -11.97 -54.97 18.19
N ILE A 397 -10.77 -54.49 18.54
CA ILE A 397 -9.96 -53.57 17.71
C ILE A 397 -9.06 -54.35 16.74
N ASP A 398 -8.99 -55.68 16.86
CA ASP A 398 -7.96 -56.54 16.25
C ASP A 398 -8.10 -56.80 14.73
N GLU A 399 -9.16 -56.34 14.07
CA GLU A 399 -9.37 -56.54 12.62
C GLU A 399 -9.22 -55.24 11.83
N PHE A 400 -8.42 -55.25 10.77
CA PHE A 400 -8.29 -54.13 9.81
C PHE A 400 -9.67 -53.73 9.27
N LYS A 401 -10.13 -52.50 9.60
CA LYS A 401 -11.35 -51.92 9.02
C LYS A 401 -11.02 -50.77 8.05
N PRO A 402 -11.44 -50.87 6.77
CA PRO A 402 -11.20 -49.83 5.78
C PRO A 402 -12.07 -48.57 6.00
N ASP A 403 -13.18 -48.68 6.72
CA ASP A 403 -13.95 -47.53 7.20
C ASP A 403 -14.33 -47.71 8.67
N LEU A 404 -13.56 -47.04 9.54
CA LEU A 404 -13.75 -47.08 10.99
C LEU A 404 -15.10 -46.49 11.41
N TYR A 405 -15.53 -45.39 10.78
CA TYR A 405 -16.79 -44.74 11.12
C TYR A 405 -17.98 -45.64 10.74
N PHE A 406 -17.92 -46.33 9.60
CA PHE A 406 -18.97 -47.27 9.21
C PHE A 406 -19.01 -48.52 10.11
N ALA A 407 -17.85 -49.06 10.49
CA ALA A 407 -17.78 -50.22 11.36
C ALA A 407 -18.34 -49.92 12.77
N VAL A 408 -17.95 -48.78 13.35
CA VAL A 408 -18.46 -48.32 14.67
C VAL A 408 -19.95 -48.00 14.59
N HIS A 409 -20.42 -47.42 13.48
CA HIS A 409 -21.85 -47.17 13.27
C HIS A 409 -22.66 -48.47 13.30
N THR A 410 -22.23 -49.49 12.54
CA THR A 410 -22.92 -50.79 12.48
C THR A 410 -22.93 -51.48 13.86
N TYR A 411 -21.81 -51.41 14.57
CA TYR A 411 -21.68 -52.00 15.90
C TYR A 411 -22.59 -51.32 16.93
N LEU A 412 -22.51 -49.99 17.04
CA LEU A 412 -23.35 -49.22 17.97
C LEU A 412 -24.83 -49.35 17.66
N LYS A 413 -25.22 -49.39 16.38
CA LYS A 413 -26.61 -49.63 15.97
C LYS A 413 -27.14 -50.98 16.45
N SER A 414 -26.29 -52.01 16.49
CA SER A 414 -26.69 -53.36 16.90
C SER A 414 -26.70 -53.59 18.41
N LYS A 415 -25.87 -52.86 19.17
CA LYS A 415 -25.63 -53.10 20.61
C LYS A 415 -26.12 -51.98 21.54
N LEU A 416 -26.37 -50.77 21.02
CA LEU A 416 -26.84 -49.63 21.81
C LEU A 416 -28.30 -49.30 21.48
N PRO A 417 -29.27 -49.65 22.36
CA PRO A 417 -30.66 -49.26 22.17
C PRO A 417 -30.79 -47.73 22.33
N GLY A 418 -31.29 -47.06 21.30
CA GLY A 418 -31.40 -45.58 21.27
C GLY A 418 -30.22 -44.86 20.62
N TYR A 419 -29.38 -45.55 19.85
CA TYR A 419 -28.24 -44.97 19.12
C TYR A 419 -28.59 -43.72 18.31
N MET A 420 -27.85 -42.63 18.55
CA MET A 420 -27.87 -41.39 17.78
C MET A 420 -26.57 -41.20 16.98
N LEU A 421 -26.62 -40.47 15.87
CA LEU A 421 -25.43 -40.19 15.05
C LEU A 421 -24.34 -39.40 15.79
N THR A 422 -24.71 -38.64 16.84
CA THR A 422 -23.76 -37.96 17.74
C THR A 422 -22.89 -38.95 18.53
N ASP A 423 -23.45 -40.12 18.87
CA ASP A 423 -22.77 -41.19 19.62
C ASP A 423 -21.61 -41.79 18.80
N LEU A 424 -21.66 -41.67 17.47
CA LEU A 424 -20.60 -42.13 16.57
C LEU A 424 -19.28 -41.39 16.82
N PHE A 425 -19.34 -40.08 17.04
CA PHE A 425 -18.14 -39.26 17.25
C PHE A 425 -17.51 -39.57 18.61
N GLU A 426 -18.32 -39.80 19.63
CA GLU A 426 -17.84 -40.19 20.96
C GLU A 426 -17.28 -41.62 20.94
N GLY A 427 -17.96 -42.56 20.29
CA GLY A 427 -17.49 -43.93 20.11
C GLY A 427 -16.14 -44.02 19.37
N VAL A 428 -15.99 -43.28 18.26
CA VAL A 428 -14.71 -43.23 17.52
C VAL A 428 -13.62 -42.57 18.36
N ASN A 429 -13.94 -41.54 19.15
CA ASN A 429 -12.97 -40.91 20.05
C ASN A 429 -12.51 -41.85 21.18
N LEU A 430 -13.37 -42.73 21.68
CA LEU A 430 -12.99 -43.71 22.70
C LEU A 430 -11.96 -44.74 22.18
N ILE A 431 -12.00 -45.06 20.88
CA ILE A 431 -10.99 -45.90 20.22
C ILE A 431 -9.65 -45.16 20.06
N THR A 432 -9.67 -43.84 19.81
CA THR A 432 -8.43 -43.06 19.65
C THR A 432 -7.82 -42.60 20.98
N ILE A 433 -8.60 -42.44 22.05
CA ILE A 433 -8.13 -42.05 23.39
C ILE A 433 -7.47 -43.22 24.13
N THR A 434 -7.97 -44.46 23.96
CA THR A 434 -7.32 -45.67 24.51
C THR A 434 -5.89 -45.87 23.99
N ASN A 435 -5.53 -45.25 22.85
CA ASN A 435 -4.17 -45.24 22.30
C ASN A 435 -3.27 -44.09 22.80
N LYS A 436 -3.81 -43.09 23.53
CA LYS A 436 -3.03 -41.92 24.00
C LYS A 436 -2.57 -42.00 25.45
N ASP A 437 -3.21 -42.82 26.28
CA ASP A 437 -2.86 -42.98 27.71
C ASP A 437 -1.78 -44.04 27.97
N LYS A 438 -1.12 -44.55 26.92
CA LYS A 438 0.10 -45.36 27.05
C LYS A 438 1.30 -44.52 26.61
N SER A 439 2.23 -44.28 27.53
CA SER A 439 3.49 -43.58 27.29
C SER A 439 4.21 -44.12 26.04
N GLU A 440 4.84 -43.22 25.28
CA GLU A 440 5.48 -43.51 23.99
C GLU A 440 6.43 -44.72 23.99
N ASP A 441 7.01 -45.08 25.13
CA ASP A 441 7.93 -46.22 25.27
C ASP A 441 7.26 -47.60 25.43
N GLN A 442 5.93 -47.68 25.60
CA GLN A 442 5.17 -48.96 25.63
C GLN A 442 4.37 -49.25 24.35
N ILE A 443 4.35 -48.32 23.39
CA ILE A 443 3.69 -48.51 22.08
C ILE A 443 4.44 -49.54 21.21
N ARG A 444 5.68 -49.88 21.55
CA ARG A 444 6.51 -50.79 20.75
C ARG A 444 6.19 -52.28 20.90
N LEU A 445 5.30 -52.69 21.81
CA LEU A 445 5.14 -54.14 22.11
C LEU A 445 3.72 -54.69 22.22
N ASP A 446 2.65 -53.96 21.84
CA ASP A 446 1.36 -54.63 21.62
C ASP A 446 0.50 -53.95 20.54
N LYS A 447 0.41 -54.64 19.40
CA LYS A 447 -0.49 -54.47 18.23
C LYS A 447 -0.61 -53.04 17.68
N GLY A 448 0.39 -52.64 16.87
CA GLY A 448 0.49 -51.38 16.13
C GLY A 448 -0.62 -51.15 15.10
N ILE A 449 -1.76 -50.62 15.56
CA ILE A 449 -2.88 -50.17 14.72
C ILE A 449 -2.99 -48.65 14.79
N TYR A 450 -2.71 -47.96 13.68
CA TYR A 450 -2.83 -46.50 13.56
C TYR A 450 -4.05 -46.12 12.72
N VAL A 451 -4.71 -45.01 13.06
CA VAL A 451 -5.89 -44.50 12.34
C VAL A 451 -5.46 -43.35 11.42
N VAL A 452 -5.52 -43.57 10.10
CA VAL A 452 -5.11 -42.57 9.09
C VAL A 452 -6.34 -42.00 8.37
N PRO A 453 -6.48 -40.66 8.28
CA PRO A 453 -7.53 -40.05 7.48
C PRO A 453 -7.25 -40.26 5.98
N THR A 454 -8.27 -40.64 5.23
CA THR A 454 -8.18 -40.78 3.77
C THR A 454 -8.81 -39.58 3.06
N LEU A 455 -8.50 -39.40 1.77
CA LEU A 455 -9.12 -38.35 0.94
C LEU A 455 -10.57 -38.68 0.54
N SER A 456 -11.03 -39.91 0.77
CA SER A 456 -12.40 -40.36 0.49
C SER A 456 -13.39 -39.91 1.57
N ARG A 457 -14.59 -39.49 1.13
CA ARG A 457 -15.72 -39.17 2.02
C ARG A 457 -16.77 -40.28 1.98
N GLY A 458 -17.27 -40.64 3.16
CA GLY A 458 -18.39 -41.57 3.33
C GLY A 458 -19.65 -40.83 3.77
N GLU A 459 -20.81 -41.43 3.54
CA GLU A 459 -22.10 -40.90 3.98
C GLU A 459 -22.87 -41.97 4.76
N ILE A 460 -23.32 -41.64 5.97
CA ILE A 460 -24.24 -42.48 6.76
C ILE A 460 -25.57 -41.73 6.89
N ILE A 461 -26.67 -42.45 6.64
CA ILE A 461 -28.04 -41.96 6.85
C ILE A 461 -28.68 -42.82 7.94
N HIS A 462 -29.09 -42.19 9.05
CA HIS A 462 -29.79 -42.87 10.15
C HIS A 462 -30.87 -41.94 10.72
N ASN A 463 -32.09 -42.45 10.89
CA ASN A 463 -33.26 -41.71 11.42
C ASN A 463 -33.45 -40.29 10.83
N LYS A 464 -33.45 -40.17 9.49
CA LYS A 464 -33.59 -38.91 8.72
C LYS A 464 -32.45 -37.88 8.89
N GLN A 465 -31.37 -38.23 9.58
CA GLN A 465 -30.16 -37.41 9.68
C GLN A 465 -29.09 -37.96 8.73
N LYS A 466 -28.46 -37.07 7.98
CA LYS A 466 -27.37 -37.38 7.04
C LYS A 466 -26.05 -36.89 7.61
N LEU A 467 -25.06 -37.77 7.71
CA LEU A 467 -23.71 -37.43 8.14
C LEU A 467 -22.70 -37.76 7.04
N SER A 468 -22.06 -36.73 6.50
CA SER A 468 -20.91 -36.88 5.61
C SER A 468 -19.63 -36.78 6.45
N TYR A 469 -18.74 -37.78 6.36
CA TYR A 469 -17.50 -37.84 7.13
C TYR A 469 -16.30 -38.24 6.26
N VAL A 470 -15.10 -37.94 6.73
CA VAL A 470 -13.86 -38.35 6.08
C VAL A 470 -13.54 -39.78 6.53
N VAL A 471 -13.42 -40.70 5.58
CA VAL A 471 -13.17 -42.12 5.88
C VAL A 471 -11.83 -42.26 6.59
N ARG A 472 -11.84 -42.95 7.73
CA ARG A 472 -10.63 -43.27 8.50
C ARG A 472 -10.34 -44.76 8.37
N LYS A 473 -9.12 -45.09 7.95
CA LYS A 473 -8.63 -46.46 7.84
C LYS A 473 -7.82 -46.81 9.07
N GLN A 474 -8.04 -48.00 9.63
CA GLN A 474 -7.06 -48.62 10.51
C GLN A 474 -5.95 -49.20 9.64
N VAL A 475 -4.69 -48.94 9.96
CA VAL A 475 -3.52 -49.47 9.25
C VAL A 475 -2.70 -50.25 10.26
N GLN A 476 -2.40 -51.50 9.95
CA GLN A 476 -1.50 -52.34 10.73
C GLN A 476 -0.08 -52.10 10.19
N GLN A 477 0.89 -51.80 11.06
CA GLN A 477 2.29 -51.74 10.64
C GLN A 477 2.75 -53.15 10.24
N SER A 478 3.25 -53.28 9.01
CA SER A 478 3.96 -54.47 8.53
C SER A 478 5.35 -54.58 9.14
#